data_AF-A0A7W9ILG2-F1
#
_entry.id   AF-A0A7W9ILG2-F1
#
_cell.length_a   1.000
_cell.length_b   1.000
_cell.length_c   1.000
_cell.angle_alpha   90.00
_cell.angle_beta   90.00
_cell.angle_gamma   90.00
#
_symmetry.space_group_name_H-M   'P 1'
#
loop_
_entity.id
_entity.type
_entity.pdbx_description
1 polymer ?
#
loop_
_entity_poly.entity_id
_entity_poly.type
_entity_poly.pdbx_seq_one_letter_code
_entity_poly.pdbx_strand_id
1 'polypeptide(L)'
;MNTDRFSKLPAVIASFVLLPVLLEILAWYIEGEEYDVARAVTVISVIATLALVATVLGRIRARLPVLMVVALTVTAAGEGVLGFVAAFGPVLWDGGVPGEVHGLVTAGVSAFAVATGAYLLFQYSRGLYLPHLDAGASQPPTATKRRVIGESEILIRTMPDIGPSVEKALASCVSMVDQDDLHFVAYYADQRCCFYTDVLDDADLAHFFHDTDQEKRRDLYLKAGSQLNWLTGRLNRQLRQVEGGALIRTVLDVERGALYFYWIDETRYLIGVTLDQRKVGVADDKMAQLVDMIRGHFSLPPLNQRERPSKPGGHLRSVPRGERWPESGS
;
A
#
# COMPACT_ATOMS: atom_id res chain seq x y z
N MET A 1 -16.44 -0.36 -0.58
CA MET A 1 -16.39 1.04 -0.12
C MET A 1 -17.50 1.81 -0.85
N ASN A 2 -18.39 2.51 -0.14
CA ASN A 2 -19.52 3.22 -0.74
C ASN A 2 -19.00 4.32 -1.68
N THR A 3 -19.16 4.14 -2.99
CA THR A 3 -18.87 5.12 -4.05
C THR A 3 -19.61 6.46 -3.84
N ASP A 4 -20.63 6.45 -2.99
CA ASP A 4 -21.54 7.55 -2.72
C ASP A 4 -21.00 8.67 -1.81
N ARG A 5 -19.84 8.47 -1.16
CA ARG A 5 -19.20 9.54 -0.37
C ARG A 5 -18.42 10.54 -1.24
N PHE A 6 -17.93 10.11 -2.41
CA PHE A 6 -17.12 10.98 -3.29
C PHE A 6 -17.97 11.83 -4.24
N SER A 7 -19.21 11.41 -4.54
CA SER A 7 -20.16 12.22 -5.33
C SER A 7 -20.60 13.51 -4.62
N LYS A 8 -20.50 13.55 -3.28
CA LYS A 8 -20.87 14.70 -2.45
C LYS A 8 -19.72 15.69 -2.23
N LEU A 9 -18.48 15.29 -2.53
CA LEU A 9 -17.28 16.10 -2.30
C LEU A 9 -17.28 17.42 -3.12
N PRO A 10 -17.73 17.45 -4.39
CA PRO A 10 -17.91 18.69 -5.15
C PRO A 10 -18.95 19.62 -4.51
N ALA A 11 -20.03 19.08 -3.95
CA ALA A 11 -21.08 19.86 -3.29
C ALA A 11 -20.60 20.47 -1.98
N VAL A 12 -19.78 19.75 -1.21
CA VAL A 12 -19.15 20.26 0.02
C VAL A 12 -18.14 21.37 -0.31
N ILE A 13 -17.30 21.18 -1.33
CA ILE A 13 -16.37 22.23 -1.78
C ILE A 13 -17.14 23.45 -2.28
N ALA A 14 -18.19 23.27 -3.10
CA ALA A 14 -19.04 24.36 -3.57
C ALA A 14 -19.72 25.11 -2.42
N SER A 15 -20.14 24.42 -1.36
CA SER A 15 -20.73 25.02 -0.16
C SER A 15 -19.72 25.87 0.64
N PHE A 16 -18.49 25.39 0.83
CA PHE A 16 -17.43 26.16 1.50
C PHE A 16 -16.98 27.38 0.69
N VAL A 17 -17.21 27.34 -0.63
CA VAL A 17 -16.83 28.38 -1.57
C VAL A 17 -17.92 29.45 -1.76
N LEU A 18 -19.19 29.04 -1.80
CA LEU A 18 -20.32 29.97 -1.94
C LEU A 18 -20.54 30.80 -0.67
N LEU A 19 -20.19 30.26 0.50
CA LEU A 19 -20.44 30.93 1.77
C LEU A 19 -19.63 32.24 1.94
N PRO A 20 -18.31 32.30 1.67
CA PRO A 20 -17.57 33.56 1.70
C PRO A 20 -18.06 34.60 0.70
N VAL A 21 -18.40 34.19 -0.53
CA VAL A 21 -18.92 35.10 -1.57
C VAL A 21 -20.27 35.68 -1.16
N LEU A 22 -21.17 34.85 -0.62
CA LEU A 22 -22.46 35.31 -0.11
C LEU A 22 -22.29 36.23 1.11
N LEU A 23 -21.33 35.95 1.99
CA LEU A 23 -21.01 36.81 3.14
C LEU A 23 -20.45 38.16 2.69
N GLU A 24 -19.64 38.20 1.64
CA GLU A 24 -19.08 39.45 1.11
C GLU A 24 -20.15 40.29 0.40
N ILE A 25 -21.06 39.66 -0.35
CA ILE A 25 -22.25 40.33 -0.91
C ILE A 25 -23.16 40.86 0.20
N LEU A 26 -23.30 40.10 1.30
CA LEU A 26 -24.11 40.51 2.45
C LEU A 26 -23.48 41.70 3.20
N ALA A 27 -22.15 41.68 3.40
CA ALA A 27 -21.41 42.78 4.02
C ALA A 27 -21.55 44.05 3.18
N TRP A 28 -21.38 43.94 1.85
CA TRP A 28 -21.63 45.03 0.91
C TRP A 28 -23.05 45.62 1.06
N TYR A 29 -24.07 44.75 1.11
CA TYR A 29 -25.46 45.18 1.25
C TYR A 29 -25.76 45.89 2.58
N ILE A 30 -25.09 45.49 3.67
CA ILE A 30 -25.32 46.03 5.02
C ILE A 30 -24.54 47.33 5.24
N GLU A 31 -23.28 47.39 4.82
CA GLU A 31 -22.37 48.51 5.14
C GLU A 31 -22.41 49.63 4.08
N GLY A 32 -22.92 49.35 2.87
CA GLY A 32 -23.07 50.36 1.82
C GLY A 32 -21.75 50.82 1.19
N GLU A 33 -20.68 50.05 1.36
CA GLU A 33 -19.39 50.29 0.69
C GLU A 33 -19.51 50.12 -0.84
N GLU A 34 -18.61 50.71 -1.61
CA GLU A 34 -18.56 50.48 -3.07
C GLU A 34 -18.03 49.07 -3.35
N TYR A 35 -18.78 48.29 -4.14
CA TYR A 35 -18.41 46.91 -4.45
C TYR A 35 -17.14 46.86 -5.31
N ASP A 36 -16.05 46.34 -4.75
CA ASP A 36 -14.81 46.15 -5.49
C ASP A 36 -14.90 44.93 -6.41
N VAL A 37 -15.22 45.20 -7.69
CA VAL A 37 -15.29 44.20 -8.75
C VAL A 37 -13.96 43.44 -8.89
N ALA A 38 -12.81 44.09 -8.63
CA ALA A 38 -11.51 43.43 -8.74
C ALA A 38 -11.36 42.32 -7.71
N ARG A 39 -11.81 42.53 -6.48
CA ARG A 39 -11.78 41.50 -5.43
C ARG A 39 -12.67 40.31 -5.80
N ALA A 40 -13.87 40.55 -6.29
CA ALA A 40 -14.79 39.49 -6.73
C ALA A 40 -14.22 38.63 -7.87
N VAL A 41 -13.59 39.27 -8.86
CA VAL A 41 -12.91 38.56 -9.97
C VAL A 41 -11.77 37.70 -9.43
N THR A 42 -11.02 38.19 -8.44
CA THR A 42 -9.91 37.45 -7.82
C THR A 42 -10.40 36.20 -7.09
N VAL A 43 -11.47 36.32 -6.30
CA VAL A 43 -12.08 35.18 -5.59
C VAL A 43 -12.60 34.13 -6.57
N ILE A 44 -13.35 34.55 -7.60
CA ILE A 44 -13.86 33.65 -8.65
C ILE A 44 -12.73 32.93 -9.39
N SER A 45 -11.63 33.63 -9.70
CA SER A 45 -10.46 33.06 -10.37
C SER A 45 -9.78 31.96 -9.54
N VAL A 46 -9.57 32.22 -8.24
CA VAL A 46 -8.98 31.24 -7.31
C VAL A 46 -9.87 29.99 -7.22
N ILE A 47 -11.18 30.19 -7.10
CA ILE A 47 -12.17 29.11 -7.06
C ILE A 47 -12.16 28.28 -8.34
N ALA A 48 -12.20 28.93 -9.51
CA ALA A 48 -12.20 28.24 -10.79
C ALA A 48 -10.92 27.42 -10.98
N THR A 49 -9.79 27.95 -10.52
CA THR A 49 -8.51 27.25 -10.56
C THR A 49 -8.51 26.02 -9.64
N LEU A 50 -8.98 26.17 -8.39
CA LEU A 50 -9.15 25.05 -7.45
C LEU A 50 -10.10 23.96 -7.98
N ALA A 51 -11.22 24.35 -8.60
CA ALA A 51 -12.18 23.43 -9.19
C ALA A 51 -11.61 22.70 -10.43
N LEU A 52 -10.87 23.40 -11.29
CA LEU A 52 -10.20 22.81 -12.45
C LEU A 52 -9.13 21.81 -12.00
N VAL A 53 -8.29 22.19 -11.02
CA VAL A 53 -7.29 21.33 -10.39
C VAL A 53 -7.98 20.08 -9.85
N ALA A 54 -9.02 20.22 -9.01
CA ALA A 54 -9.77 19.08 -8.46
C ALA A 54 -10.38 18.17 -9.55
N THR A 55 -10.87 18.73 -10.65
CA THR A 55 -11.48 17.98 -11.76
C THR A 55 -10.44 17.21 -12.57
N VAL A 56 -9.28 17.83 -12.86
CA VAL A 56 -8.16 17.18 -13.53
C VAL A 56 -7.57 16.08 -12.64
N LEU A 57 -7.40 16.36 -11.34
CA LEU A 57 -6.96 15.40 -10.33
C LEU A 57 -7.93 14.21 -10.18
N GLY A 58 -9.24 14.44 -10.27
CA GLY A 58 -10.25 13.38 -10.23
C GLY A 58 -10.26 12.48 -11.47
N ARG A 59 -9.83 12.96 -12.63
CA ARG A 59 -9.71 12.15 -13.86
C ARG A 59 -8.45 11.30 -13.89
N ILE A 60 -7.38 11.74 -13.24
CA ILE A 60 -6.14 10.99 -13.17
C ILE A 60 -6.32 9.88 -12.13
N ARG A 61 -6.38 8.62 -12.57
CA ARG A 61 -6.41 7.40 -11.73
C ARG A 61 -5.16 7.19 -10.86
N ALA A 62 -4.46 8.25 -10.46
CA ALA A 62 -3.37 8.19 -9.51
C ALA A 62 -3.90 8.28 -8.07
N ARG A 63 -3.11 7.72 -7.15
CA ARG A 63 -3.49 7.43 -5.76
C ARG A 63 -3.84 8.73 -5.01
N LEU A 64 -5.12 8.86 -4.65
CA LEU A 64 -5.78 9.98 -3.94
C LEU A 64 -4.90 10.69 -2.88
N PRO A 65 -4.14 9.99 -2.01
CA PRO A 65 -3.32 10.65 -0.99
C PRO A 65 -2.15 11.45 -1.58
N VAL A 66 -1.48 10.92 -2.61
CA VAL A 66 -0.33 11.60 -3.25
C VAL A 66 -0.82 12.82 -4.02
N LEU A 67 -1.95 12.68 -4.71
CA LEU A 67 -2.59 13.78 -5.42
C LEU A 67 -3.07 14.88 -4.48
N MET A 68 -3.62 14.53 -3.31
CA MET A 68 -4.03 15.51 -2.30
C MET A 68 -2.83 16.25 -1.71
N VAL A 69 -1.72 15.56 -1.43
CA VAL A 69 -0.47 16.20 -0.97
C VAL A 69 0.10 17.13 -2.04
N VAL A 70 0.14 16.70 -3.31
CA VAL A 70 0.60 17.55 -4.42
C VAL A 70 -0.30 18.78 -4.58
N ALA A 71 -1.63 18.60 -4.58
CA ALA A 71 -2.59 19.68 -4.70
C ALA A 71 -2.44 20.70 -3.56
N LEU A 72 -2.37 20.22 -2.30
CA LEU A 72 -2.14 21.07 -1.14
C LEU A 72 -0.81 21.83 -1.23
N THR A 73 0.26 21.18 -1.71
CA THR A 73 1.58 21.81 -1.89
C THR A 73 1.51 22.91 -2.95
N VAL A 74 0.86 22.66 -4.08
CA VAL A 74 0.74 23.63 -5.18
C VAL A 74 -0.15 24.81 -4.78
N THR A 75 -1.31 24.55 -4.16
CA THR A 75 -2.20 25.60 -3.67
C THR A 75 -1.50 26.46 -2.62
N ALA A 76 -0.80 25.84 -1.65
CA ALA A 76 -0.03 26.57 -0.66
C ALA A 76 1.09 27.40 -1.29
N ALA A 77 1.79 26.89 -2.31
CA ALA A 77 2.81 27.67 -3.02
C ALA A 77 2.21 28.90 -3.72
N GLY A 78 1.05 28.73 -4.37
CA GLY A 78 0.32 29.82 -5.02
C GLY A 78 -0.12 30.91 -4.04
N GLU A 79 -0.70 30.51 -2.91
CA GLU A 79 -1.07 31.44 -1.82
C GLU A 79 0.15 32.14 -1.22
N GLY A 80 1.28 31.46 -1.12
CA GLY A 80 2.53 32.06 -0.63
C GLY A 80 3.04 33.17 -1.55
N VAL A 81 2.98 32.96 -2.87
CA VAL A 81 3.36 33.99 -3.85
C VAL A 81 2.38 35.17 -3.81
N LEU A 82 1.08 34.91 -3.75
CA LEU A 82 0.06 35.97 -3.64
C LEU A 82 0.19 36.76 -2.34
N GLY A 83 0.41 36.07 -1.22
CA GLY A 83 0.64 36.68 0.10
C GLY A 83 1.91 37.52 0.13
N PHE A 84 2.98 37.06 -0.51
CA PHE A 84 4.22 37.83 -0.66
C PHE A 84 4.00 39.10 -1.50
N VAL A 85 3.31 38.98 -2.65
CA VAL A 85 2.98 40.13 -3.50
C VAL A 85 2.08 41.12 -2.75
N ALA A 86 1.12 40.66 -1.95
CA ALA A 86 0.28 41.54 -1.14
C ALA A 86 1.05 42.22 0.01
N ALA A 87 1.97 41.51 0.66
CA ALA A 87 2.77 42.03 1.77
C ALA A 87 3.79 43.08 1.31
N PHE A 88 4.50 42.79 0.22
CA PHE A 88 5.64 43.57 -0.23
C PHE A 88 5.35 44.42 -1.47
N GLY A 89 4.27 44.15 -2.20
CA GLY A 89 3.87 44.90 -3.38
C GLY A 89 3.71 46.40 -3.10
N PRO A 90 2.98 46.82 -2.04
CA PRO A 90 2.87 48.23 -1.67
C PRO A 90 4.23 48.84 -1.30
N VAL A 91 5.06 48.13 -0.52
CA VAL A 91 6.41 48.58 -0.16
C VAL A 91 7.33 48.71 -1.39
N LEU A 92 7.13 47.89 -2.41
CA LEU A 92 7.88 47.88 -3.65
C LEU A 92 7.37 48.88 -4.71
N TRP A 93 6.09 49.27 -4.67
CA TRP A 93 5.46 50.07 -5.73
C TRP A 93 4.81 51.39 -5.30
N ASP A 94 4.36 51.59 -4.06
CA ASP A 94 3.97 52.92 -3.55
C ASP A 94 3.74 52.92 -2.02
N GLY A 95 4.48 53.78 -1.32
CA GLY A 95 4.73 53.72 0.13
C GLY A 95 3.57 54.11 1.06
N GLY A 96 2.61 53.21 1.27
CA GLY A 96 1.69 53.28 2.41
C GLY A 96 1.11 51.92 2.78
N VAL A 97 1.14 51.53 4.07
CA VAL A 97 0.49 50.28 4.51
C VAL A 97 -0.05 50.33 5.95
N PRO A 98 -1.28 49.81 6.13
CA PRO A 98 -1.59 48.80 7.13
C PRO A 98 -2.13 47.54 6.41
N GLY A 99 -1.26 46.54 6.27
CA GLY A 99 -1.52 45.33 5.45
C GLY A 99 -0.38 44.30 5.53
N GLU A 100 0.80 44.72 5.99
CA GLU A 100 2.00 43.90 6.16
C GLU A 100 1.76 42.65 7.04
N VAL A 101 0.99 42.79 8.13
CA VAL A 101 0.74 41.69 9.07
C VAL A 101 -0.06 40.57 8.41
N HIS A 102 -1.05 40.90 7.58
CA HIS A 102 -1.88 39.88 6.95
C HIS A 102 -1.09 39.09 5.91
N GLY A 103 -0.35 39.78 5.03
CA GLY A 103 0.45 39.12 3.99
C GLY A 103 1.60 38.27 4.56
N LEU A 104 2.21 38.69 5.67
CA LEU A 104 3.28 37.94 6.34
C LEU A 104 2.75 36.67 7.01
N VAL A 105 1.56 36.72 7.63
CA VAL A 105 0.88 35.53 8.17
C VAL A 105 0.51 34.54 7.05
N THR A 106 -0.08 35.03 5.95
CA THR A 106 -0.47 34.16 4.83
C THR A 106 0.75 33.49 4.20
N ALA A 107 1.84 34.24 3.95
CA ALA A 107 3.09 33.69 3.43
C ALA A 107 3.71 32.64 4.36
N GLY A 108 3.65 32.85 5.69
CA GLY A 108 4.13 31.90 6.69
C GLY A 108 3.36 30.57 6.67
N VAL A 109 2.03 30.62 6.67
CA VAL A 109 1.16 29.43 6.62
C VAL A 109 1.38 28.65 5.32
N SER A 110 1.45 29.37 4.19
CA SER A 110 1.73 28.81 2.88
C SER A 110 3.10 28.12 2.80
N ALA A 111 4.16 28.75 3.29
CA ALA A 111 5.50 28.16 3.31
C ALA A 111 5.54 26.88 4.17
N PHE A 112 4.86 26.88 5.32
CA PHE A 112 4.76 25.71 6.18
C PHE A 112 4.02 24.54 5.49
N ALA A 113 2.91 24.83 4.81
CA ALA A 113 2.16 23.81 4.08
C ALA A 113 2.95 23.23 2.90
N VAL A 114 3.72 24.06 2.16
CA VAL A 114 4.64 23.60 1.11
C VAL A 114 5.73 22.69 1.68
N ALA A 115 6.39 23.10 2.76
CA ALA A 115 7.43 22.31 3.41
C ALA A 115 6.91 20.96 3.90
N THR A 116 5.71 20.96 4.51
CA THR A 116 5.04 19.73 4.97
C THR A 116 4.68 18.82 3.78
N GLY A 117 4.13 19.37 2.70
CA GLY A 117 3.80 18.61 1.50
C GLY A 117 5.03 18.00 0.81
N ALA A 118 6.12 18.77 0.69
CA ALA A 118 7.40 18.29 0.17
C ALA A 118 8.00 17.19 1.06
N TYR A 119 7.93 17.34 2.39
CA TYR A 119 8.37 16.34 3.34
C TYR A 119 7.58 15.02 3.20
N LEU A 120 6.26 15.10 3.05
CA LEU A 120 5.41 13.91 2.84
C LEU A 120 5.69 13.24 1.49
N LEU A 121 5.93 14.01 0.43
CA LEU A 121 6.35 13.48 -0.88
C LEU A 121 7.73 12.79 -0.80
N PHE A 122 8.65 13.35 -0.02
CA PHE A 122 9.96 12.76 0.21
C PHE A 122 9.89 11.48 1.06
N GLN A 123 9.06 11.46 2.11
CA GLN A 123 8.76 10.25 2.89
C GLN A 123 8.11 9.16 2.03
N TYR A 124 7.20 9.54 1.14
CA TYR A 124 6.55 8.65 0.19
C TYR A 124 7.55 8.06 -0.81
N SER A 125 8.43 8.88 -1.40
CA SER A 125 9.48 8.40 -2.31
C SER A 125 10.46 7.46 -1.59
N ARG A 126 10.80 7.76 -0.33
CA ARG A 126 11.60 6.90 0.55
C ARG A 126 10.88 5.65 1.06
N GLY A 127 9.56 5.54 0.88
CA GLY A 127 8.80 4.33 1.20
C GLY A 127 8.47 4.14 2.67
N LEU A 128 8.63 5.18 3.49
CA LEU A 128 8.29 5.15 4.92
C LEU A 128 6.78 5.30 5.15
N TYR A 129 6.06 5.82 4.17
CA TYR A 129 4.61 5.70 4.09
C TYR A 129 4.28 4.44 3.29
N LEU A 130 3.97 3.34 3.97
CA LEU A 130 3.15 2.29 3.39
C LEU A 130 1.77 2.93 3.22
N PRO A 131 1.30 3.22 1.99
CA PRO A 131 -0.12 3.49 1.83
C PRO A 131 -0.82 2.31 2.47
N HIS A 132 -1.97 2.54 3.10
CA HIS A 132 -2.94 1.46 3.24
C HIS A 132 -3.22 1.03 1.79
N LEU A 133 -2.44 0.08 1.29
CA LEU A 133 -2.69 -0.60 0.05
C LEU A 133 -3.93 -1.37 0.43
N ASP A 134 -5.10 -0.75 0.21
CA ASP A 134 -6.28 -1.48 -0.16
C ASP A 134 -5.80 -2.31 -1.35
N ALA A 135 -5.36 -3.53 -1.04
CA ALA A 135 -4.99 -4.56 -1.98
C ALA A 135 -6.02 -4.47 -3.09
N GLY A 136 -5.61 -3.93 -4.25
CA GLY A 136 -6.53 -3.31 -5.20
C GLY A 136 -7.71 -4.23 -5.37
N ALA A 137 -8.91 -3.76 -4.99
CA ALA A 137 -10.13 -4.51 -4.65
C ALA A 137 -10.44 -5.66 -5.61
N SER A 138 -9.61 -6.69 -5.54
CA SER A 138 -9.75 -7.92 -6.28
C SER A 138 -10.78 -8.65 -5.48
N GLN A 139 -11.96 -8.82 -6.08
CA GLN A 139 -13.05 -9.52 -5.42
C GLN A 139 -12.48 -10.86 -4.92
N PRO A 140 -12.50 -11.10 -3.59
CA PRO A 140 -11.88 -12.29 -3.05
C PRO A 140 -12.54 -13.53 -3.65
N PRO A 141 -11.82 -14.66 -3.76
CA PRO A 141 -12.41 -15.93 -4.15
C PRO A 141 -13.67 -16.22 -3.32
N THR A 142 -14.81 -16.42 -3.98
CA THR A 142 -16.11 -16.59 -3.31
C THR A 142 -16.62 -18.03 -3.35
N ALA A 143 -16.28 -18.81 -4.37
CA ALA A 143 -16.74 -20.18 -4.49
C ALA A 143 -16.05 -21.02 -3.41
N THR A 144 -16.84 -21.46 -2.43
CA THR A 144 -16.33 -22.20 -1.26
C THR A 144 -16.58 -23.69 -1.45
N LYS A 145 -15.51 -24.48 -1.33
CA LYS A 145 -15.57 -25.94 -1.27
C LYS A 145 -14.83 -26.39 -0.01
N ARG A 146 -15.42 -27.34 0.71
CA ARG A 146 -14.79 -28.01 1.85
C ARG A 146 -14.39 -29.42 1.44
N ARG A 147 -13.18 -29.83 1.81
CA ARG A 147 -12.66 -31.17 1.54
C ARG A 147 -12.04 -31.72 2.81
N VAL A 148 -12.52 -32.87 3.26
CA VAL A 148 -11.92 -33.58 4.38
C VAL A 148 -10.79 -34.45 3.82
N ILE A 149 -9.57 -34.29 4.34
CA ILE A 149 -8.42 -35.14 4.03
C ILE A 149 -7.86 -35.64 5.36
N GLY A 150 -8.02 -36.94 5.64
CA GLY A 150 -7.69 -37.47 6.95
C GLY A 150 -8.64 -36.92 8.01
N GLU A 151 -8.08 -36.31 9.05
CA GLU A 151 -8.83 -35.72 10.17
C GLU A 151 -9.11 -34.22 9.98
N SER A 152 -8.39 -33.55 9.07
CA SER A 152 -8.50 -32.10 8.88
C SER A 152 -9.53 -31.71 7.81
N GLU A 153 -10.31 -30.67 8.10
CA GLU A 153 -11.20 -30.03 7.14
C GLU A 153 -10.46 -28.91 6.40
N ILE A 154 -10.18 -29.14 5.10
CA ILE A 154 -9.54 -28.16 4.25
C ILE A 154 -10.61 -27.27 3.60
N LEU A 155 -10.53 -25.97 3.87
CA LEU A 155 -11.27 -24.94 3.17
C LEU A 155 -10.57 -24.61 1.85
N ILE A 156 -11.35 -24.48 0.78
CA ILE A 156 -10.89 -24.03 -0.52
C ILE A 156 -11.80 -22.90 -0.98
N ARG A 157 -11.22 -21.75 -1.33
CA ARG A 157 -11.94 -20.71 -2.06
C ARG A 157 -11.28 -20.42 -3.40
N THR A 158 -12.07 -20.43 -4.47
CA THR A 158 -11.59 -20.18 -5.84
C THR A 158 -12.40 -19.09 -6.54
N MET A 159 -11.76 -18.38 -7.46
CA MET A 159 -12.45 -17.61 -8.49
C MET A 159 -13.17 -18.58 -9.45
N PRO A 160 -14.29 -18.15 -10.06
CA PRO A 160 -14.90 -18.90 -11.16
C PRO A 160 -13.91 -19.00 -12.33
N ASP A 161 -13.98 -20.12 -13.06
CA ASP A 161 -13.29 -20.35 -14.34
C ASP A 161 -11.76 -20.25 -14.27
N ILE A 162 -11.13 -20.96 -13.32
CA ILE A 162 -9.68 -21.13 -13.31
C ILE A 162 -9.24 -22.13 -14.40
N GLY A 163 -8.15 -21.84 -15.11
CA GLY A 163 -7.64 -22.70 -16.17
C GLY A 163 -7.00 -24.01 -15.64
N PRO A 164 -6.79 -25.03 -16.50
CA PRO A 164 -6.39 -26.38 -16.07
C PRO A 164 -5.04 -26.45 -15.36
N SER A 165 -4.06 -25.62 -15.73
CA SER A 165 -2.79 -25.55 -15.00
C SER A 165 -2.93 -24.92 -13.62
N VAL A 166 -3.87 -23.98 -13.45
CA VAL A 166 -4.19 -23.37 -12.15
C VAL A 166 -4.95 -24.36 -11.27
N GLU A 167 -5.82 -25.20 -11.84
CA GLU A 167 -6.47 -26.31 -11.12
C GLU A 167 -5.43 -27.33 -10.60
N LYS A 168 -4.43 -27.68 -11.42
CA LYS A 168 -3.32 -28.53 -10.96
C LYS A 168 -2.52 -27.87 -9.83
N ALA A 169 -2.27 -26.56 -9.94
CA ALA A 169 -1.62 -25.81 -8.87
C ALA A 169 -2.44 -25.81 -7.57
N LEU A 170 -3.77 -25.63 -7.68
CA LEU A 170 -4.69 -25.77 -6.55
C LEU A 170 -4.61 -27.16 -5.91
N ALA A 171 -4.62 -28.22 -6.72
CA ALA A 171 -4.48 -29.58 -6.21
C ALA A 171 -3.17 -29.79 -5.45
N SER A 172 -2.05 -29.23 -5.94
CA SER A 172 -0.76 -29.25 -5.22
C SER A 172 -0.81 -28.46 -3.91
N CYS A 173 -1.45 -27.28 -3.87
CA CYS A 173 -1.61 -26.51 -2.64
C CYS A 173 -2.44 -27.29 -1.60
N VAL A 174 -3.56 -27.87 -2.01
CA VAL A 174 -4.44 -28.66 -1.13
C VAL A 174 -3.71 -29.87 -0.55
N SER A 175 -2.77 -30.47 -1.29
CA SER A 175 -1.98 -31.61 -0.79
C SER A 175 -0.86 -31.24 0.18
N MET A 176 -0.51 -29.95 0.28
CA MET A 176 0.62 -29.46 1.08
C MET A 176 0.20 -28.74 2.35
N VAL A 177 -1.03 -28.21 2.39
CA VAL A 177 -1.61 -27.59 3.58
C VAL A 177 -1.98 -28.66 4.59
N ASP A 178 -1.61 -28.42 5.85
CA ASP A 178 -1.81 -29.34 6.97
C ASP A 178 -1.86 -28.58 8.31
N GLN A 179 -2.45 -29.19 9.33
CA GLN A 179 -2.59 -28.59 10.66
C GLN A 179 -1.26 -28.45 11.43
N ASP A 180 -0.21 -29.21 11.08
CA ASP A 180 1.03 -29.20 11.85
C ASP A 180 2.02 -28.12 11.47
N ASP A 181 2.00 -27.60 10.24
CA ASP A 181 3.04 -26.68 9.76
C ASP A 181 2.56 -25.60 8.79
N LEU A 182 1.97 -25.94 7.65
CA LEU A 182 1.58 -24.99 6.61
C LEU A 182 0.06 -24.84 6.60
N HIS A 183 -0.43 -23.82 7.30
CA HIS A 183 -1.85 -23.69 7.62
C HIS A 183 -2.69 -22.99 6.54
N PHE A 184 -2.05 -22.14 5.73
CA PHE A 184 -2.74 -21.35 4.70
C PHE A 184 -1.83 -21.15 3.49
N VAL A 185 -2.37 -21.32 2.28
CA VAL A 185 -1.70 -20.99 1.02
C VAL A 185 -2.66 -20.26 0.08
N ALA A 186 -2.22 -19.13 -0.46
CA ALA A 186 -2.92 -18.39 -1.50
C ALA A 186 -2.07 -18.27 -2.77
N TYR A 187 -2.70 -18.47 -3.92
CA TYR A 187 -2.10 -18.33 -5.23
C TYR A 187 -2.60 -17.08 -5.93
N TYR A 188 -1.66 -16.32 -6.47
CA TYR A 188 -1.95 -15.09 -7.19
C TYR A 188 -1.45 -15.18 -8.63
N ALA A 189 -2.26 -14.66 -9.55
CA ALA A 189 -1.88 -14.40 -10.94
C ALA A 189 -2.41 -13.03 -11.37
N ASP A 190 -1.61 -12.29 -12.14
CA ASP A 190 -1.96 -10.95 -12.63
C ASP A 190 -2.43 -10.01 -11.50
N GLN A 191 -1.74 -10.07 -10.36
CA GLN A 191 -2.02 -9.29 -9.14
C GLN A 191 -3.37 -9.62 -8.46
N ARG A 192 -4.07 -10.67 -8.88
CA ARG A 192 -5.33 -11.11 -8.28
C ARG A 192 -5.16 -12.45 -7.57
N CYS A 193 -5.84 -12.63 -6.44
CA CYS A 193 -5.90 -13.92 -5.77
C CYS A 193 -6.84 -14.85 -6.55
N CYS A 194 -6.31 -15.86 -7.24
CA CYS A 194 -7.15 -16.79 -7.99
C CYS A 194 -7.82 -17.80 -7.06
N PHE A 195 -7.08 -18.30 -6.06
CA PHE A 195 -7.61 -19.20 -5.06
C PHE A 195 -6.77 -19.14 -3.78
N TYR A 196 -7.34 -19.62 -2.68
CA TYR A 196 -6.60 -19.99 -1.49
C TYR A 196 -7.16 -21.27 -0.87
N THR A 197 -6.34 -21.92 -0.07
CA THR A 197 -6.70 -23.12 0.69
C THR A 197 -6.07 -23.07 2.06
N ASP A 198 -6.82 -23.51 3.07
CA ASP A 198 -6.41 -23.43 4.46
C ASP A 198 -7.08 -24.47 5.34
N VAL A 199 -6.52 -24.69 6.53
CA VAL A 199 -7.05 -25.53 7.61
C VAL A 199 -7.38 -24.71 8.85
N LEU A 200 -7.62 -23.40 8.73
CA LEU A 200 -7.78 -22.51 9.89
C LEU A 200 -9.04 -22.83 10.72
N ASP A 201 -10.01 -23.52 10.12
CA ASP A 201 -11.23 -23.99 10.79
C ASP A 201 -10.99 -25.27 11.62
N ASP A 202 -9.79 -25.85 11.59
CA ASP A 202 -9.45 -27.06 12.33
C ASP A 202 -9.46 -26.83 13.85
N ALA A 203 -10.01 -27.79 14.60
CA ALA A 203 -10.14 -27.70 16.05
C ALA A 203 -8.78 -27.64 16.76
N ASP A 204 -7.76 -28.32 16.23
CA ASP A 204 -6.42 -28.33 16.81
C ASP A 204 -5.75 -26.95 16.72
N LEU A 205 -6.17 -26.10 15.78
CA LEU A 205 -5.66 -24.75 15.61
C LEU A 205 -6.40 -23.69 16.44
N ALA A 206 -7.49 -24.04 17.13
CA ALA A 206 -8.31 -23.09 17.88
C ALA A 206 -7.52 -22.25 18.89
N HIS A 207 -6.46 -22.82 19.47
CA HIS A 207 -5.58 -22.13 20.41
C HIS A 207 -4.76 -20.97 19.78
N PHE A 208 -4.65 -20.88 18.46
CA PHE A 208 -4.02 -19.74 17.79
C PHE A 208 -4.96 -18.53 17.59
N PHE A 209 -6.26 -18.66 17.91
CA PHE A 209 -7.32 -17.70 17.58
C PHE A 209 -8.00 -17.10 18.82
N HIS A 210 -7.23 -16.66 19.82
CA HIS A 210 -7.82 -16.05 21.03
C HIS A 210 -8.55 -14.71 20.79
N ASP A 211 -8.01 -13.85 19.92
CA ASP A 211 -8.46 -12.46 19.77
C ASP A 211 -9.03 -12.14 18.38
N THR A 212 -9.04 -13.11 17.45
CA THR A 212 -9.41 -12.87 16.05
C THR A 212 -10.06 -14.11 15.45
N ASP A 213 -11.23 -13.90 14.88
CA ASP A 213 -11.99 -14.88 14.10
C ASP A 213 -11.21 -15.36 12.86
N GLN A 214 -11.41 -16.62 12.47
CA GLN A 214 -10.72 -17.27 11.35
C GLN A 214 -10.94 -16.51 10.04
N GLU A 215 -12.17 -16.02 9.78
CA GLU A 215 -12.47 -15.29 8.55
C GLU A 215 -11.74 -13.95 8.49
N LYS A 216 -11.72 -13.21 9.61
CA LYS A 216 -10.91 -11.98 9.71
C LYS A 216 -9.43 -12.26 9.49
N ARG A 217 -8.93 -13.43 9.95
CA ARG A 217 -7.55 -13.83 9.72
C ARG A 217 -7.26 -14.10 8.24
N ARG A 218 -8.17 -14.77 7.52
CA ARG A 218 -8.06 -14.96 6.06
C ARG A 218 -7.99 -13.64 5.32
N ASP A 219 -8.87 -12.69 5.67
CA ASP A 219 -8.85 -11.34 5.10
C ASP A 219 -7.51 -10.63 5.34
N LEU A 220 -6.94 -10.78 6.53
CA LEU A 220 -5.61 -10.23 6.85
C LEU A 220 -4.51 -10.88 6.01
N TYR A 221 -4.52 -12.21 5.84
CA TYR A 221 -3.53 -12.90 5.01
C TYR A 221 -3.63 -12.52 3.53
N LEU A 222 -4.85 -12.38 3.00
CA LEU A 222 -5.06 -11.92 1.62
C LEU A 222 -4.54 -10.49 1.40
N LYS A 223 -4.81 -9.59 2.35
CA LYS A 223 -4.29 -8.21 2.32
C LYS A 223 -2.77 -8.19 2.42
N ALA A 224 -2.21 -8.95 3.38
CA ALA A 224 -0.78 -9.07 3.58
C ALA A 224 -0.08 -9.64 2.34
N GLY A 225 -0.69 -10.59 1.65
CA GLY A 225 -0.19 -11.16 0.40
C GLY A 225 0.01 -10.13 -0.71
N SER A 226 -0.99 -9.27 -0.92
CA SER A 226 -0.89 -8.18 -1.91
C SER A 226 0.12 -7.10 -1.50
N GLN A 227 0.20 -6.79 -0.21
CA GLN A 227 1.19 -5.85 0.32
C GLN A 227 2.61 -6.39 0.17
N LEU A 228 2.82 -7.68 0.43
CA LEU A 228 4.09 -8.38 0.27
C LEU A 228 4.54 -8.40 -1.18
N ASN A 229 3.64 -8.61 -2.15
CA ASN A 229 4.00 -8.53 -3.56
C ASN A 229 4.53 -7.14 -3.93
N TRP A 230 3.87 -6.09 -3.46
CA TRP A 230 4.33 -4.71 -3.68
C TRP A 230 5.69 -4.45 -3.02
N LEU A 231 5.86 -4.87 -1.76
CA LEU A 231 7.10 -4.71 -1.02
C LEU A 231 8.26 -5.47 -1.68
N THR A 232 8.02 -6.72 -2.07
CA THR A 232 8.99 -7.58 -2.75
C THR A 232 9.39 -6.99 -4.09
N GLY A 233 8.44 -6.44 -4.87
CA GLY A 233 8.75 -5.75 -6.12
C GLY A 233 9.65 -4.51 -5.93
N ARG A 234 9.50 -3.80 -4.81
CA ARG A 234 10.37 -2.68 -4.45
C ARG A 234 11.76 -3.15 -4.00
N LEU A 235 11.82 -4.15 -3.12
CA LEU A 235 13.07 -4.75 -2.68
C LEU A 235 13.85 -5.30 -3.87
N ASN A 236 13.18 -6.00 -4.80
CA ASN A 236 13.79 -6.51 -6.02
C ASN A 236 14.43 -5.40 -6.86
N ARG A 237 13.77 -4.24 -7.01
CA ARG A 237 14.37 -3.09 -7.73
C ARG A 237 15.63 -2.55 -7.04
N GLN A 238 15.66 -2.54 -5.72
CA GLN A 238 16.83 -2.10 -4.96
C GLN A 238 17.95 -3.14 -5.04
N LEU A 239 17.64 -4.42 -4.91
CA LEU A 239 18.60 -5.52 -4.96
C LEU A 239 19.19 -5.75 -6.35
N ARG A 240 18.49 -5.36 -7.43
CA ARG A 240 19.03 -5.37 -8.80
C ARG A 240 20.33 -4.57 -8.94
N GLN A 241 20.57 -3.57 -8.09
CA GLN A 241 21.81 -2.80 -8.09
C GLN A 241 23.02 -3.61 -7.60
N VAL A 242 22.79 -4.74 -6.93
CA VAL A 242 23.82 -5.60 -6.34
C VAL A 242 24.02 -6.87 -7.19
N GLU A 243 23.54 -6.89 -8.44
CA GLU A 243 23.63 -8.03 -9.38
C GLU A 243 23.08 -9.37 -8.84
N GLY A 244 22.26 -9.35 -7.78
CA GLY A 244 21.78 -10.54 -7.07
C GLY A 244 20.67 -11.33 -7.76
N GLY A 245 20.35 -11.02 -9.02
CA GLY A 245 19.21 -11.62 -9.74
C GLY A 245 17.85 -11.15 -9.21
N ALA A 246 16.81 -11.94 -9.49
CA ALA A 246 15.45 -11.65 -9.03
C ALA A 246 15.23 -12.15 -7.59
N LEU A 247 14.58 -11.34 -6.75
CA LEU A 247 14.14 -11.76 -5.43
C LEU A 247 13.04 -12.83 -5.56
N ILE A 248 13.43 -14.08 -5.39
CA ILE A 248 12.55 -15.24 -5.58
C ILE A 248 11.73 -15.61 -4.35
N ARG A 249 12.12 -15.14 -3.18
CA ARG A 249 11.55 -15.55 -1.90
C ARG A 249 11.76 -14.49 -0.82
N THR A 250 10.70 -14.25 -0.03
CA THR A 250 10.76 -13.43 1.19
C THR A 250 10.09 -14.20 2.32
N VAL A 251 10.72 -14.23 3.50
CA VAL A 251 10.12 -14.82 4.71
C VAL A 251 10.03 -13.74 5.77
N LEU A 252 8.82 -13.46 6.23
CA LEU A 252 8.57 -12.59 7.37
C LEU A 252 8.33 -13.48 8.60
N ASP A 253 9.36 -13.60 9.41
CA ASP A 253 9.31 -14.27 10.72
C ASP A 253 8.67 -13.31 11.75
N VAL A 254 7.56 -13.73 12.35
CA VAL A 254 6.78 -12.94 13.31
C VAL A 254 6.63 -13.73 14.62
N GLU A 255 6.25 -13.08 15.71
CA GLU A 255 6.22 -13.75 17.04
C GLU A 255 5.36 -15.04 17.07
N ARG A 256 4.31 -15.10 16.25
CA ARG A 256 3.36 -16.22 16.18
C ARG A 256 3.39 -16.91 14.80
N GLY A 257 4.58 -17.24 14.30
CA GLY A 257 4.76 -18.00 13.06
C GLY A 257 5.42 -17.18 11.95
N ALA A 258 5.07 -17.43 10.70
CA ALA A 258 5.68 -16.73 9.57
C ALA A 258 4.76 -16.59 8.36
N LEU A 259 5.02 -15.55 7.58
CA LEU A 259 4.41 -15.29 6.29
C LEU A 259 5.46 -15.45 5.19
N TYR A 260 5.16 -16.28 4.20
CA TYR A 260 6.04 -16.61 3.09
C TYR A 260 5.54 -15.93 1.82
N PHE A 261 6.45 -15.32 1.07
CA PHE A 261 6.25 -14.93 -0.32
C PHE A 261 7.19 -15.75 -1.18
N TYR A 262 6.64 -16.44 -2.18
CA TYR A 262 7.42 -17.18 -3.17
C TYR A 262 7.03 -16.76 -4.58
N TRP A 263 8.03 -16.37 -5.36
CA TRP A 263 7.88 -16.03 -6.75
C TRP A 263 7.71 -17.28 -7.60
N ILE A 264 6.69 -17.32 -8.45
CA ILE A 264 6.53 -18.36 -9.47
C ILE A 264 7.01 -17.81 -10.81
N ASP A 265 6.55 -16.65 -11.25
CA ASP A 265 7.08 -15.98 -12.42
C ASP A 265 6.69 -14.48 -12.41
N GLU A 266 6.87 -13.77 -13.53
CA GLU A 266 6.57 -12.33 -13.63
C GLU A 266 5.14 -11.97 -13.24
N THR A 267 4.17 -12.88 -13.41
CA THR A 267 2.75 -12.60 -13.12
C THR A 267 2.21 -13.41 -11.95
N ARG A 268 2.96 -14.41 -11.46
CA ARG A 268 2.46 -15.39 -10.48
C ARG A 268 3.33 -15.50 -9.24
N TYR A 269 2.67 -15.67 -8.10
CA TYR A 269 3.34 -15.88 -6.81
C TYR A 269 2.44 -16.63 -5.84
N LEU A 270 3.06 -17.21 -4.81
CA LEU A 270 2.39 -17.83 -3.68
C LEU A 270 2.62 -17.03 -2.40
N ILE A 271 1.60 -17.04 -1.57
CA ILE A 271 1.66 -16.64 -0.18
C ILE A 271 1.40 -17.88 0.67
N GLY A 272 2.25 -18.14 1.64
CA GLY A 272 2.07 -19.19 2.63
C GLY A 272 2.03 -18.61 4.03
N VAL A 273 1.36 -19.28 4.96
CA VAL A 273 1.39 -18.92 6.39
C VAL A 273 1.61 -20.16 7.23
N THR A 274 2.46 -20.03 8.24
CA THR A 274 2.46 -20.92 9.41
C THR A 274 2.09 -20.12 10.65
N LEU A 275 1.31 -20.74 11.55
CA LEU A 275 0.94 -20.19 12.86
C LEU A 275 1.89 -20.66 13.98
N ASP A 276 2.69 -21.70 13.74
CA ASP A 276 3.61 -22.26 14.74
C ASP A 276 5.05 -21.82 14.46
N GLN A 277 5.59 -21.00 15.38
CA GLN A 277 6.96 -20.51 15.31
C GLN A 277 8.01 -21.61 15.21
N ARG A 278 7.75 -22.78 15.81
CA ARG A 278 8.69 -23.92 15.80
C ARG A 278 8.76 -24.59 14.44
N LYS A 279 7.76 -24.35 13.58
CA LYS A 279 7.58 -25.00 12.28
C LYS A 279 7.96 -24.09 11.12
N VAL A 280 8.47 -22.89 11.39
CA VAL A 280 8.85 -21.90 10.37
C VAL A 280 9.80 -22.47 9.31
N GLY A 281 10.81 -23.26 9.72
CA GLY A 281 11.72 -23.90 8.78
C GLY A 281 11.08 -25.04 7.97
N VAL A 282 10.18 -25.81 8.58
CA VAL A 282 9.49 -26.94 7.93
C VAL A 282 8.49 -26.43 6.90
N ALA A 283 7.65 -25.47 7.27
CA ALA A 283 6.70 -24.83 6.37
C ALA A 283 7.41 -24.11 5.21
N ASP A 284 8.58 -23.52 5.47
CA ASP A 284 9.42 -22.95 4.43
C ASP A 284 9.94 -23.99 3.41
N ASP A 285 10.44 -25.13 3.90
CA ASP A 285 10.88 -26.24 3.06
C ASP A 285 9.69 -26.80 2.23
N LYS A 286 8.49 -26.91 2.82
CA LYS A 286 7.26 -27.28 2.10
C LYS A 286 6.88 -26.27 1.03
N MET A 287 6.93 -24.97 1.34
CA MET A 287 6.63 -23.91 0.37
C MET A 287 7.61 -23.94 -0.82
N ALA A 288 8.89 -24.18 -0.57
CA ALA A 288 9.90 -24.33 -1.62
C ALA A 288 9.56 -25.49 -2.57
N GLN A 289 9.20 -26.66 -2.03
CA GLN A 289 8.77 -27.82 -2.82
C GLN A 289 7.48 -27.55 -3.59
N LEU A 290 6.50 -26.91 -2.94
CA LEU A 290 5.23 -26.55 -3.55
C LEU A 290 5.41 -25.63 -4.77
N VAL A 291 6.30 -24.65 -4.68
CA VAL A 291 6.61 -23.74 -5.79
C VAL A 291 7.23 -24.49 -6.96
N ASP A 292 8.16 -25.41 -6.71
CA ASP A 292 8.78 -26.21 -7.77
C ASP A 292 7.77 -27.13 -8.46
N MET A 293 6.87 -27.77 -7.70
CA MET A 293 5.75 -28.54 -8.27
C MET A 293 4.85 -27.67 -9.15
N ILE A 294 4.47 -26.48 -8.68
CA ILE A 294 3.60 -25.56 -9.42
C ILE A 294 4.30 -25.06 -10.68
N ARG A 295 5.58 -24.71 -10.60
CA ARG A 295 6.39 -24.33 -11.77
C ARG A 295 6.41 -25.45 -12.82
N GLY A 296 6.47 -26.71 -12.39
CA GLY A 296 6.33 -27.89 -13.26
C GLY A 296 5.01 -27.92 -14.05
N HIS A 297 3.87 -27.56 -13.42
CA HIS A 297 2.57 -27.48 -14.11
C HIS A 297 2.50 -26.43 -15.22
N PHE A 298 3.47 -25.50 -15.24
CA PHE A 298 3.62 -24.45 -16.22
C PHE A 298 4.88 -24.60 -17.09
N SER A 299 5.53 -25.77 -17.05
CA SER A 299 6.78 -26.05 -17.79
C SER A 299 7.92 -25.06 -17.49
N LEU A 300 7.92 -24.48 -16.28
CA LEU A 300 8.99 -23.63 -15.80
C LEU A 300 10.05 -24.49 -15.09
N PRO A 301 11.35 -24.16 -15.20
CA PRO A 301 12.41 -24.89 -14.48
C PRO A 301 12.24 -24.73 -12.97
N PRO A 302 12.71 -25.64 -12.10
CA PRO A 302 12.64 -25.45 -10.66
C PRO A 302 13.38 -24.17 -10.23
N LEU A 303 12.85 -23.51 -9.20
CA LEU A 303 13.41 -22.27 -8.65
C LEU A 303 14.52 -22.58 -7.66
N ASN A 304 14.30 -23.60 -6.84
CA ASN A 304 15.21 -23.98 -5.77
C ASN A 304 16.09 -25.15 -6.21
N GLN A 305 17.25 -24.86 -6.81
CA GLN A 305 18.38 -25.79 -6.73
C GLN A 305 18.97 -25.72 -5.31
N ARG A 306 18.18 -26.10 -4.31
CA ARG A 306 18.60 -26.26 -2.91
C ARG A 306 19.44 -27.54 -2.79
N GLU A 307 20.55 -27.65 -3.49
CA GLU A 307 21.65 -28.39 -2.87
C GLU A 307 22.17 -27.50 -1.74
N ARG A 308 21.59 -27.65 -0.55
CA ARG A 308 22.30 -27.27 0.67
C ARG A 308 23.64 -28.01 0.56
N PRO A 309 24.80 -27.33 0.59
CA PRO A 309 26.08 -28.02 0.52
C PRO A 309 26.08 -29.09 1.60
N SER A 310 26.35 -30.33 1.20
CA SER A 310 26.07 -31.52 2.02
C SER A 310 26.91 -31.61 3.30
N LYS A 311 27.83 -30.68 3.54
CA LYS A 311 28.58 -30.43 4.78
C LYS A 311 28.99 -28.95 4.81
N PRO A 312 29.32 -28.35 5.97
CA PRO A 312 29.92 -27.02 6.03
C PRO A 312 31.38 -27.12 5.53
N GLY A 313 31.55 -27.27 4.22
CA GLY A 313 32.84 -27.19 3.51
C GLY A 313 33.00 -25.86 2.78
N GLY A 314 32.09 -24.90 2.99
CA GLY A 314 32.22 -23.55 2.46
C GLY A 314 33.13 -22.72 3.36
N HIS A 315 34.11 -22.05 2.76
CA HIS A 315 35.01 -21.08 3.43
C HIS A 315 34.31 -19.83 4.00
N LEU A 316 32.98 -19.85 4.15
CA LEU A 316 32.24 -18.81 4.84
C LEU A 316 32.26 -19.13 6.33
N ARG A 317 33.20 -18.47 7.02
CA ARG A 317 33.32 -18.50 8.47
C ARG A 317 31.98 -18.06 9.07
N SER A 318 31.30 -18.95 9.78
CA SER A 318 30.18 -18.54 10.62
C SER A 318 30.72 -17.53 11.64
N VAL A 319 30.15 -16.33 11.68
CA VAL A 319 30.46 -15.35 12.71
C VAL A 319 29.91 -15.93 14.03
N PRO A 320 30.75 -16.24 15.03
CA PRO A 320 30.28 -16.74 16.31
C PRO A 320 29.34 -15.71 16.95
N ARG A 321 28.27 -16.18 17.59
CA ARG A 321 27.18 -15.37 18.19
C ARG A 321 27.61 -14.34 19.26
N GLY A 322 28.90 -14.16 19.51
CA GLY A 322 29.48 -13.20 20.46
C GLY A 322 30.51 -12.24 19.87
N GLU A 323 30.78 -12.29 18.56
CA GLU A 323 31.73 -11.36 17.94
C GLU A 323 31.05 -10.00 17.72
N ARG A 324 31.54 -8.93 18.40
CA ARG A 324 31.04 -7.57 18.18
C ARG A 324 31.38 -7.14 16.76
N TRP A 325 30.40 -6.53 16.08
CA TRP A 325 30.59 -5.91 14.78
C TRP A 325 31.77 -4.94 14.83
N PRO A 326 32.68 -4.97 13.84
CA PRO A 326 33.76 -4.00 13.79
C PRO A 326 33.14 -2.61 13.68
N GLU A 327 33.46 -1.75 14.65
CA GLU A 327 33.00 -0.36 14.63
C GLU A 327 33.46 0.27 13.32
N SER A 328 32.49 0.82 12.58
CA SER A 328 32.76 1.54 11.34
C SER A 328 33.73 2.68 11.66
N GLY A 329 34.94 2.60 11.12
CA GLY A 329 35.92 3.68 11.19
C GLY A 329 35.30 4.99 10.73
N SER A 330 35.56 6.03 11.50
CA SER A 330 35.16 7.42 11.25
C SER A 330 35.94 8.03 10.10
#